data_AF-A9DG48-F1
#
_entry.id   AF-A9DG48-F1
#
_cell.length_a   1.000
_cell.length_b   1.000
_cell.length_c   1.000
_cell.angle_alpha   90.00
_cell.angle_beta   90.00
_cell.angle_gamma   90.00
#
_symmetry.space_group_name_H-M   'P 1'
#
loop_
_entity.id
_entity.type
_entity.pdbx_description
1 polymer ?
#
loop_
_entity_poly.entity_id
_entity_poly.type
_entity_poly.pdbx_seq_one_letter_code
_entity_poly.pdbx_strand_id
1 'polypeptide(L)'
;MNGGSLSITGLGRDIDSNALEKHKIKRVDRLCSNTKLHRDIKLIYTRMAYLLVSKMPQPIIHIDWSDLDGRKESFLIRFSLAGALQLRESLSAMLLECKLRRALGM
;
A
#
# COMPACT_ATOMS: atom_id res chain seq x y z
N MET A 1 12.20 4.45 -10.04
CA MET A 1 11.93 4.46 -8.58
C MET A 1 12.37 3.11 -8.05
N ASN A 2 13.51 3.03 -7.36
CA ASN A 2 13.86 1.79 -6.64
C ASN A 2 12.89 1.69 -5.47
N GLY A 3 11.80 0.93 -5.63
CA GLY A 3 10.91 0.62 -4.53
C GLY A 3 11.75 0.10 -3.38
N GLY A 4 11.61 0.70 -2.19
CA GLY A 4 12.33 0.22 -1.01
C GLY A 4 12.15 -1.29 -0.91
N SER A 5 13.25 -2.03 -0.84
CA SER A 5 13.19 -3.48 -0.70
C SER A 5 12.53 -3.79 0.64
N LEU A 6 11.21 -4.00 0.61
CA LEU A 6 10.39 -4.35 1.78
C LEU A 6 10.66 -5.80 2.17
N SER A 7 11.93 -6.11 2.42
CA SER A 7 12.41 -7.40 2.90
C SER A 7 12.53 -7.35 4.42
N ILE A 8 12.40 -8.52 5.06
CA ILE A 8 12.62 -8.67 6.51
C ILE A 8 14.01 -8.13 6.91
N THR A 9 15.01 -8.38 6.07
CA THR A 9 16.38 -7.90 6.25
C THR A 9 16.48 -6.38 6.15
N GLY A 10 15.87 -5.78 5.12
CA GLY A 10 15.85 -4.32 4.95
C GLY A 10 15.18 -3.62 6.12
N LEU A 11 13.96 -4.04 6.46
CA LEU A 11 13.22 -3.53 7.63
C LEU A 11 14.01 -3.71 8.93
N GLY A 12 14.69 -4.86 9.10
CA GLY A 12 15.51 -5.12 10.28
C GLY A 12 16.70 -4.15 10.40
N ARG A 13 17.34 -3.79 9.29
CA ARG A 13 18.46 -2.83 9.27
C ARG A 13 18.02 -1.42 9.60
N ASP A 14 16.85 -1.03 9.10
CA ASP A 14 16.29 0.33 9.22
C ASP A 14 15.68 0.64 10.60
N ILE A 15 15.51 -0.36 11.48
CA ILE A 15 15.07 -0.12 12.86
C ILE A 15 16.16 0.61 13.64
N ASP A 16 15.83 1.79 14.17
CA ASP A 16 16.67 2.49 15.14
C ASP A 16 16.62 1.79 16.51
N SER A 17 17.76 1.27 16.95
CA SER A 17 17.91 0.47 18.17
C SER A 17 19.38 0.15 18.42
N ASN A 18 19.79 0.18 19.69
CA ASN A 18 21.13 -0.23 20.12
C ASN A 18 21.40 -1.75 19.99
N ALA A 19 20.41 -2.55 19.58
CA ALA A 19 20.58 -3.99 19.38
C ALA A 19 21.36 -4.30 18.09
N LEU A 20 22.14 -5.39 18.11
CA LEU A 20 22.85 -5.87 16.92
C LEU A 20 21.89 -6.11 15.75
N GLU A 21 22.35 -5.87 14.52
CA GLU A 21 21.57 -6.03 13.28
C GLU A 21 20.83 -7.37 13.23
N LYS A 22 21.51 -8.48 13.53
CA LYS A 22 20.90 -9.83 13.55
C LYS A 22 19.68 -9.92 14.47
N HIS A 23 19.67 -9.19 15.58
CA HIS A 23 18.56 -9.20 16.53
C HIS A 23 17.40 -8.32 16.05
N LYS A 24 17.69 -7.22 15.35
CA LYS A 24 16.67 -6.37 14.71
C LYS A 24 15.97 -7.13 13.58
N ILE A 25 16.73 -7.81 12.72
CA ILE A 25 16.18 -8.68 11.66
C ILE A 25 15.31 -9.79 12.26
N LYS A 26 15.81 -10.52 13.27
CA LYS A 26 15.02 -11.56 13.97
C LYS A 26 13.78 -11.01 14.66
N ARG A 27 13.77 -9.72 15.05
CA ARG A 27 12.58 -9.08 15.64
C ARG A 27 11.51 -8.86 14.58
N VAL A 28 11.88 -8.35 13.40
CA VAL A 28 10.96 -8.20 12.26
C VAL A 28 10.44 -9.56 11.81
N ASP A 29 11.33 -10.54 11.68
CA ASP A 29 10.97 -11.91 11.28
C ASP A 29 9.91 -12.53 12.21
N ARG A 30 10.11 -12.43 13.54
CA ARG A 30 9.14 -12.90 14.53
C ARG A 30 7.83 -12.12 14.49
N LEU A 31 7.87 -10.82 14.21
CA LEU A 31 6.67 -10.01 14.05
C LEU A 31 5.87 -10.48 12.83
N CYS A 32 6.53 -10.63 11.68
CA CYS A 32 5.94 -11.11 10.43
C CYS A 32 5.44 -12.56 10.53
N SER A 33 5.97 -13.37 11.45
CA SER A 33 5.55 -14.77 11.67
C SER A 33 4.55 -14.93 12.82
N ASN A 34 4.10 -13.84 13.45
CA ASN A 34 3.23 -13.90 14.62
C ASN A 34 1.78 -14.29 14.25
N THR A 35 1.40 -15.54 14.52
CA THR A 35 0.07 -16.09 14.19
C THR A 35 -1.08 -15.38 14.88
N LYS A 36 -0.88 -14.85 16.09
CA LYS A 36 -1.90 -14.04 16.79
C LYS A 36 -2.13 -12.73 16.04
N LEU A 37 -1.06 -12.05 15.63
CA LEU A 37 -1.16 -10.83 14.83
C LEU A 37 -1.87 -11.09 13.50
N HIS A 38 -1.53 -12.20 12.82
CA HIS A 38 -2.19 -12.60 11.56
C HIS A 38 -3.69 -12.81 11.70
N ARG A 39 -4.13 -13.40 12.82
CA ARG A 39 -5.56 -13.56 13.11
C ARG A 39 -6.28 -12.21 13.23
N ASP A 40 -5.59 -11.22 13.77
CA ASP A 40 -6.14 -9.90 14.06
C ASP A 40 -5.97 -8.89 12.90
N ILE A 41 -5.28 -9.25 11.80
CA ILE A 41 -5.04 -8.37 10.64
C ILE A 41 -6.32 -7.67 10.18
N LYS A 42 -7.43 -8.41 10.00
CA LYS A 42 -8.69 -7.82 9.56
C LYS A 42 -9.19 -6.73 10.49
N LEU A 43 -9.09 -6.95 11.81
CA LEU A 43 -9.51 -5.99 12.83
C LEU A 43 -8.62 -4.75 12.81
N ILE A 44 -7.29 -4.95 12.74
CA ILE A 44 -6.30 -3.88 12.72
C ILE A 44 -6.53 -2.98 11.50
N TYR A 45 -6.63 -3.57 10.30
CA TYR A 45 -6.88 -2.81 9.07
C TYR A 45 -8.25 -2.14 9.05
N THR A 46 -9.29 -2.78 9.58
CA THR A 46 -10.61 -2.15 9.71
C THR A 46 -10.54 -0.91 10.60
N ARG A 47 -9.84 -1.00 11.74
CA ARG A 47 -9.70 0.13 12.65
C ARG A 47 -8.88 1.25 12.04
N MET A 48 -7.79 0.93 11.34
CA MET A 48 -6.99 1.92 10.61
C MET A 48 -7.83 2.61 9.53
N ALA A 49 -8.57 1.84 8.73
CA ALA A 49 -9.46 2.39 7.70
C ALA A 49 -10.53 3.31 8.31
N TYR A 50 -11.14 2.91 9.44
CA TYR A 50 -12.08 3.76 10.16
C TYR A 50 -11.43 5.07 10.61
N LEU A 51 -10.23 5.03 11.22
CA LEU A 51 -9.54 6.24 11.69
C LEU A 51 -9.18 7.20 10.54
N LEU A 52 -8.82 6.66 9.38
CA LEU A 52 -8.45 7.46 8.20
C LEU A 52 -9.68 8.01 7.47
N VAL A 53 -10.70 7.19 7.25
CA VAL A 53 -11.83 7.51 6.37
C VAL A 53 -12.98 8.18 7.12
N SER A 54 -13.19 7.91 8.43
CA SER A 54 -14.34 8.44 9.18
C SER A 54 -14.43 9.97 9.22
N LYS A 55 -13.29 10.67 9.04
CA LYS A 55 -13.23 12.12 9.01
C LYS A 55 -13.36 12.72 7.60
N MET A 56 -13.47 11.88 6.57
CA MET A 56 -13.59 12.31 5.17
C MET A 56 -15.06 12.28 4.76
N PRO A 57 -15.72 13.43 4.53
CA PRO A 57 -17.12 13.45 4.12
C PRO A 57 -17.33 12.83 2.72
N GLN A 58 -16.32 12.90 1.86
CA GLN A 58 -16.32 12.33 0.51
C GLN A 58 -14.95 11.71 0.21
N PRO A 59 -14.70 10.45 0.63
CA PRO A 59 -13.44 9.77 0.34
C PRO A 59 -13.35 9.44 -1.14
N ILE A 60 -12.24 9.84 -1.79
CA ILE A 60 -11.94 9.47 -3.17
C ILE A 60 -11.02 8.26 -3.14
N ILE A 61 -11.48 7.16 -3.74
CA ILE A 61 -10.75 5.90 -3.83
C ILE A 61 -10.28 5.74 -5.28
N HIS A 62 -8.97 5.70 -5.48
CA HIS A 62 -8.39 5.37 -6.76
C HIS A 62 -8.26 3.84 -6.88
N ILE A 63 -8.71 3.30 -8.01
CA ILE A 63 -8.65 1.87 -8.32
C ILE A 63 -7.64 1.70 -9.44
N ASP A 64 -6.65 0.84 -9.22
CA ASP A 64 -5.59 0.55 -10.17
C ASP A 64 -5.35 -0.95 -10.25
N TRP A 65 -4.74 -1.44 -11.33
CA TRP A 65 -4.34 -2.83 -11.50
C TRP A 65 -2.83 -2.94 -11.59
N SER A 66 -2.27 -3.98 -10.98
CA SER A 66 -0.84 -4.32 -11.12
C SER A 66 -0.68 -5.79 -11.47
N ASP A 67 0.28 -6.10 -12.33
CA ASP A 67 0.63 -7.47 -12.67
C ASP A 67 1.02 -8.25 -11.39
N LEU A 68 0.38 -9.40 -11.17
CA LEU A 68 0.67 -10.29 -10.05
C LEU A 68 1.83 -11.24 -10.39
N ASP A 69 1.96 -11.60 -11.66
CA ASP A 69 2.97 -12.50 -12.18
C ASP A 69 3.68 -11.88 -13.40
N GLY A 70 4.90 -12.38 -13.69
CA GLY A 70 5.67 -11.93 -14.85
C GLY A 70 5.08 -12.36 -16.20
N ARG A 71 4.01 -13.16 -16.21
CA ARG A 71 3.32 -13.66 -17.40
C ARG A 71 2.11 -12.79 -17.78
N LYS A 72 1.71 -11.87 -16.90
CA LYS A 72 0.53 -11.00 -17.04
C LYS A 72 -0.78 -11.77 -17.16
N GLU A 73 -0.84 -12.97 -16.58
CA GLU A 73 -2.05 -13.80 -16.59
C GLU A 73 -2.93 -13.49 -15.38
N SER A 74 -2.33 -12.98 -14.31
CA SER A 74 -3.03 -12.58 -13.09
C SER A 74 -2.78 -11.11 -12.77
N PHE A 75 -3.83 -10.40 -12.36
CA PHE A 75 -3.77 -8.99 -11.94
C PHE A 75 -4.22 -8.84 -10.49
N LEU A 76 -3.49 -8.02 -9.74
CA LEU A 76 -3.91 -7.50 -8.45
C LEU A 76 -4.67 -6.20 -8.63
N ILE A 77 -5.88 -6.13 -8.07
CA ILE A 77 -6.60 -4.86 -7.94
C ILE A 77 -6.14 -4.16 -6.67
N ARG A 78 -5.69 -2.91 -6.83
CA ARG A 78 -5.21 -2.05 -5.76
C ARG A 78 -6.20 -0.92 -5.56
N PHE A 79 -6.45 -0.60 -4.29
CA PHE A 79 -7.24 0.54 -3.87
C PHE A 79 -6.32 1.49 -3.09
N SER A 80 -6.30 2.77 -3.45
CA SER A 80 -5.61 3.79 -2.68
C SER A 80 -6.55 4.93 -2.34
N LEU A 81 -6.44 5.42 -1.10
CA LEU A 81 -7.21 6.56 -0.64
C LEU A 81 -6.49 7.84 -1.03
N ALA A 82 -7.14 8.70 -1.81
CA ALA A 82 -6.62 10.02 -2.11
C ALA A 82 -6.90 10.95 -0.90
N GLY A 83 -5.85 11.37 -0.21
CA GLY A 83 -5.96 12.26 0.95
C GLY A 83 -6.53 13.62 0.58
N ALA A 84 -7.41 14.15 1.42
CA ALA A 84 -8.21 15.37 1.20
C ALA A 84 -7.44 16.70 1.11
N LEU A 85 -6.11 16.70 0.92
CA LEU A 85 -5.35 17.95 0.83
C LEU A 85 -5.24 18.53 -0.59
N GLN A 86 -5.57 17.80 -1.66
CA GLN A 86 -5.24 18.26 -3.02
C GLN A 86 -6.21 17.83 -4.12
N LEU A 87 -7.53 18.05 -3.99
CA LEU A 87 -8.49 17.64 -5.04
C LEU A 87 -9.50 18.71 -5.44
N ARG A 88 -9.07 19.98 -5.51
CA ARG A 88 -9.81 20.99 -6.29
C ARG A 88 -9.31 21.13 -7.74
N GLU A 89 -8.15 20.56 -8.08
CA GLU A 89 -7.55 20.68 -9.43
C GLU A 89 -7.31 19.35 -10.18
N SER A 90 -7.29 18.19 -9.52
CA SER A 90 -6.91 16.93 -10.19
C SER A 90 -7.98 16.26 -11.05
N LEU A 91 -9.23 16.77 -11.05
CA LEU A 91 -10.28 16.25 -11.95
C LEU A 91 -9.88 16.40 -13.42
N SER A 92 -9.07 17.42 -13.77
CA SER A 92 -8.61 17.63 -15.15
C SER A 92 -7.50 16.65 -15.58
N ALA A 93 -6.63 16.24 -14.66
CA ALA A 93 -5.54 15.29 -14.93
C ALA A 93 -6.03 13.84 -15.05
N MET A 94 -6.98 13.43 -14.21
CA MET A 94 -7.53 12.07 -14.25
C MET A 94 -8.38 11.82 -15.51
N LEU A 95 -9.07 12.86 -16.01
CA LEU A 95 -9.78 12.82 -17.29
C LEU A 95 -8.85 12.71 -18.51
N LEU A 96 -7.61 13.21 -18.41
CA LEU A 96 -6.64 13.16 -19.50
C LEU A 96 -6.03 11.75 -19.66
N GLU A 97 -5.70 11.09 -18.54
CA GLU A 97 -5.23 9.69 -18.51
C GLU A 97 -6.31 8.70 -19.01
N CYS A 98 -7.56 8.86 -18.57
CA CYS A 98 -8.67 8.02 -19.06
C CYS A 98 -8.94 8.20 -20.56
N LYS A 99 -8.71 9.40 -21.13
CA LYS A 99 -8.81 9.63 -22.59
C LYS A 99 -7.64 9.03 -23.36
N LEU A 100 -6.43 9.06 -22.81
CA LEU A 100 -5.25 8.47 -23.45
C LEU A 100 -5.34 6.94 -23.54
N ARG A 101 -5.84 6.27 -22.50
CA ARG A 101 -5.99 4.81 -22.50
C ARG A 101 -7.04 4.31 -23.49
N ARG A 102 -8.17 5.01 -23.63
CA ARG A 102 -9.17 4.70 -24.67
C ARG A 102 -8.65 4.89 -26.10
N ALA A 103 -7.70 5.80 -26.33
CA ALA A 103 -7.08 6.01 -27.64
C ALA A 103 -6.04 4.93 -28.00
N LEU A 104 -5.51 4.22 -27.01
CA LEU A 104 -4.49 3.16 -27.19
C LEU A 104 -5.07 1.74 -27.24
N GLY A 105 -6.40 1.58 -27.12
CA GLY A 105 -7.04 0.27 -27.25
C GLY A 105 -6.59 -0.78 -26.23
N MET A 106 -6.21 -0.34 -25.02
CA MET A 106 -5.94 -1.19 -23.86
C MET A 106 -7.08 -1.10 -22.85
#